data_AF-A0A925UGG9-F1
#
_entry.id   AF-A0A925UGG9-F1
#
_cell.length_a   1.000
_cell.length_b   1.000
_cell.length_c   1.000
_cell.angle_alpha   90.00
_cell.angle_beta   90.00
_cell.angle_gamma   90.00
#
_symmetry.space_group_name_H-M   'P 1'
#
loop_
_entity.id
_entity.type
_entity.pdbx_description
1 polymer ?
#
loop_
_entity_poly.entity_id
_entity_poly.type
_entity_poly.pdbx_seq_one_letter_code
_entity_poly.pdbx_strand_id
1 'polypeptide(L)' 'PELVLGGADDVGQSSWELQGRWIPTTAVDQYAATLLGWFGANDGQLDAVLPNLRNFGSARKLAFL' A
#
# COMPACT_ATOMS: atom_id res chain seq x y z
N PRO A 1 -7.21 8.32 -7.93
CA PRO A 1 -8.25 7.38 -8.41
C PRO A 1 -9.33 8.16 -9.16
N GLU A 2 -9.79 7.62 -10.28
CA GLU A 2 -10.86 8.22 -11.10
C GLU A 2 -12.18 7.47 -10.92
N LEU A 3 -13.30 8.21 -10.82
CA LEU A 3 -14.63 7.62 -10.60
C LEU A 3 -15.25 7.08 -11.90
N VAL A 4 -14.62 6.06 -12.48
CA VAL A 4 -15.00 5.45 -13.76
C VAL A 4 -15.08 3.93 -13.62
N LEU A 5 -16.21 3.34 -14.03
CA LEU A 5 -16.41 1.89 -14.09
C LEU A 5 -15.46 1.25 -15.11
N GLY A 6 -14.72 0.23 -14.68
CA GLY A 6 -13.74 -0.46 -15.52
C GLY A 6 -12.51 0.38 -15.87
N GLY A 7 -12.25 1.45 -15.11
CA GLY A 7 -11.03 2.24 -15.22
C GLY A 7 -9.78 1.48 -14.75
N ALA A 8 -8.61 2.06 -14.99
CA ALA A 8 -7.34 1.44 -14.60
C ALA A 8 -7.17 1.23 -13.08
N ASP A 9 -7.98 1.92 -12.27
CA ASP A 9 -8.00 1.82 -10.81
C ASP A 9 -8.94 0.72 -10.27
N ASP A 10 -9.73 0.06 -11.15
CA ASP A 10 -10.68 -1.00 -10.75
C ASP A 10 -9.99 -2.36 -10.56
N VAL A 11 -10.42 -3.08 -9.52
CA VAL A 11 -9.99 -4.46 -9.24
C VAL A 11 -10.60 -5.43 -10.26
N GLY A 12 -9.74 -6.16 -10.96
CA GLY A 12 -10.13 -7.25 -11.86
C GLY A 12 -9.31 -7.21 -13.15
N GLN A 13 -9.12 -8.37 -13.78
CA GLN A 13 -8.56 -8.46 -15.14
C GLN A 13 -9.67 -8.77 -16.16
N SER A 14 -10.73 -9.45 -15.72
CA SER A 14 -11.84 -9.82 -16.59
C SER A 14 -12.99 -8.81 -16.46
N SER A 15 -13.73 -8.59 -17.54
CA SER A 15 -14.86 -7.65 -17.57
C SER A 15 -15.94 -7.91 -16.51
N TRP A 16 -16.09 -9.15 -16.05
CA TRP A 16 -17.04 -9.52 -14.99
C TRP A 16 -16.53 -9.18 -13.57
N GLU A 17 -15.23 -8.94 -13.39
CA GLU A 17 -14.60 -8.58 -12.11
C GLU A 17 -14.62 -7.06 -11.85
N LEU A 18 -14.73 -6.25 -12.92
CA LEU A 18 -14.69 -4.78 -12.91
C LEU A 18 -16.02 -4.17 -12.40
N GLN A 19 -16.24 -4.27 -11.10
CA GLN A 19 -17.48 -3.86 -10.40
C GLN A 19 -17.33 -2.51 -9.65
N GLY A 20 -16.42 -1.62 -10.06
CA GLY A 20 -16.21 -0.33 -9.40
C GLY A 20 -15.50 -0.41 -8.05
N ARG A 21 -14.72 -1.48 -7.81
CA ARG A 21 -13.94 -1.65 -6.57
C ARG A 21 -12.54 -1.10 -6.77
N TRP A 22 -12.16 -0.08 -6.01
CA TRP A 22 -10.82 0.50 -6.11
C TRP A 22 -9.84 -0.11 -5.12
N ILE A 23 -8.59 -0.25 -5.56
CA ILE A 23 -7.47 -0.51 -4.64
C ILE A 23 -6.92 0.84 -4.17
N PRO A 24 -6.84 1.08 -2.84
CA PRO A 24 -6.13 2.24 -2.32
C PRO A 24 -4.67 2.24 -2.79
N THR A 25 -4.17 3.41 -3.23
CA THR A 25 -2.78 3.55 -3.67
C THR A 25 -1.77 3.43 -2.52
N THR A 26 -2.24 3.61 -1.28
CA THR A 26 -1.42 3.55 -0.07
C THR A 26 -1.63 2.22 0.64
N ALA A 27 -0.55 1.45 0.82
CA ALA A 27 -0.61 0.19 1.55
C ALA A 27 -0.60 0.40 3.06
N VAL A 28 -1.29 -0.49 3.79
CA VAL A 28 -1.30 -0.50 5.26
C VAL A 28 0.12 -0.68 5.81
N ASP A 29 0.96 -1.49 5.18
CA ASP A 29 2.35 -1.71 5.60
C ASP A 29 3.19 -0.41 5.51
N GLN A 30 3.03 0.41 4.47
CA GLN A 30 3.76 1.68 4.37
C GLN A 30 3.29 2.70 5.43
N TYR A 31 1.99 2.71 5.73
CA TYR A 31 1.43 3.52 6.82
C TYR A 31 1.96 3.07 8.18
N ALA A 32 1.92 1.76 8.45
CA ALA A 32 2.43 1.18 9.70
C ALA A 32 3.94 1.40 9.85
N ALA A 33 4.73 1.23 8.78
CA ALA A 33 6.17 1.46 8.81
C ALA A 33 6.53 2.90 9.17
N THR A 34 5.69 3.85 8.76
CA THR A 34 5.83 5.27 9.10
C THR A 34 5.61 5.49 10.59
N LEU A 35 4.49 5.00 11.13
CA LEU A 35 4.15 5.12 12.55
C LEU A 35 5.16 4.40 13.46
N LEU A 36 5.56 3.17 13.10
CA LEU A 36 6.55 2.40 13.86
C LEU A 36 7.95 3.03 13.81
N GLY A 37 8.29 3.69 12.70
CA GLY A 37 9.53 4.48 12.60
C GLY A 37 9.58 5.60 13.64
N TRP A 38 8.46 6.28 13.90
CA TRP A 38 8.37 7.28 14.97
C TRP A 38 8.52 6.70 16.37
N PHE A 39 8.07 5.47 16.56
CA PHE A 39 8.27 4.75 17.82
C PHE A 39 9.68 4.18 17.96
N GLY A 40 10.57 4.45 17.01
CA GLY A 40 11.98 4.08 17.07
C GLY A 40 12.31 2.69 16.52
N ALA A 41 11.38 2.05 15.79
CA ALA A 41 11.66 0.77 15.15
C ALA A 41 12.74 0.92 14.06
N ASN A 42 13.74 0.05 14.09
CA ASN A 42 14.75 -0.02 13.04
C ASN A 42 14.26 -0.83 11.82
N ASP A 43 14.96 -0.73 10.69
CA ASP A 43 14.50 -1.33 9.44
C ASP A 43 14.38 -2.86 9.50
N GLY A 44 15.24 -3.55 10.24
CA GLY A 44 15.14 -5.00 10.44
C GLY A 44 13.91 -5.40 11.26
N GLN A 45 13.52 -4.59 12.24
CA GLN A 45 12.27 -4.80 12.99
C GLN A 45 11.05 -4.55 12.10
N LEU A 46 11.10 -3.53 11.23
CA LEU A 46 10.04 -3.26 10.27
C LEU A 46 9.88 -4.42 9.27
N ASP A 47 10.98 -4.97 8.76
CA ASP A 47 10.93 -6.15 7.88
C ASP A 47 10.34 -7.39 8.56
N ALA A 48 10.59 -7.56 9.86
CA ALA A 48 10.07 -8.68 10.62
C ALA A 48 8.55 -8.60 10.86
N VAL A 49 8.01 -7.40 11.06
CA VAL A 49 6.59 -7.19 11.41
C VAL A 49 5.70 -6.79 10.23
N LEU A 50 6.30 -6.30 9.13
CA LEU A 50 5.59 -5.84 7.91
C LEU A 50 6.14 -6.58 6.67
N PRO A 51 5.73 -7.83 6.43
CA PRO A 51 6.34 -8.69 5.42
C PRO A 51 6.10 -8.21 3.97
N ASN A 52 5.08 -7.38 3.71
CA ASN A 52 4.86 -6.83 2.37
C ASN A 52 5.63 -5.52 2.14
N LEU A 53 6.29 -4.97 3.17
CA LEU A 53 7.05 -3.73 3.08
C LEU A 53 8.20 -3.82 2.05
N ARG A 54 8.75 -5.02 1.85
CA ARG A 54 9.78 -5.31 0.83
C ARG A 54 9.35 -4.97 -0.60
N ASN A 55 8.04 -4.93 -0.88
CA ASN A 55 7.52 -4.65 -2.22
C ASN A 55 7.64 -3.16 -2.61
N PHE A 56 8.05 -2.29 -1.68
CA PHE A 56 8.03 -0.83 -1.87
C PHE A 56 9.41 -0.20 -2.08
N GLY A 57 10.49 -0.98 -2.20
CA GLY A 57 11.83 -0.46 -2.53
C GLY A 57 12.30 0.64 -1.59
N SER A 58 12.58 1.84 -2.11
CA SER A 58 12.93 3.02 -1.29
C SER A 58 11.71 3.74 -0.70
N ALA A 59 10.51 3.52 -1.25
CA ALA A 59 9.25 4.15 -0.83
C ALA A 59 8.57 3.40 0.33
N ARG A 60 9.35 2.83 1.26
CA ARG A 60 8.83 1.99 2.36
C ARG A 60 8.06 2.78 3.42
N LYS A 61 8.48 4.01 3.68
CA LYS A 61 7.84 4.91 4.65
C LYS A 61 7.22 6.06 3.87
N LEU A 62 6.03 6.49 4.29
CA LEU A 62 5.35 7.64 3.72
C LEU A 62 5.93 8.94 4.26
N ALA A 63 6.79 8.87 5.29
CA ALA A 63 7.16 9.97 6.16
C ALA A 63 5.93 10.52 6.88
N PHE A 64 4.96 11.10 6.15
CA PHE A 64 3.59 11.49 6.56
C PHE A 64 2.69 11.76 5.33
N LEU A 65 3.15 11.37 4.13
CA LEU A 65 3.08 12.04 2.81
C LEU A 65 4.05 13.21 2.65
#